data_AF-A0A315X2N6-F1
#
_entry.id   AF-A0A315X2N6-F1
#
_cell.length_a   1.000
_cell.length_b   1.000
_cell.length_c   1.000
_cell.angle_alpha   90.00
_cell.angle_beta   90.00
_cell.angle_gamma   90.00
#
_symmetry.space_group_name_H-M   'P 1'
#
loop_
_entity.id
_entity.type
_entity.pdbx_description
1 polymer ?
#
loop_
_entity_poly.entity_id
_entity_poly.type
_entity_poly.pdbx_seq_one_letter_code
_entity_poly.pdbx_strand_id
1 'polypeptide(L)'
;MKKIVTILCLLLIIFFAWYKARDIYIYFSYQKDKQELPATDYYKYLGLDCYQQGKDTYGCCMSSLKDIAAGNYKVAPPEGCPIGSEPKTLRCLGSLKWCQPEK
;
A
#
# COMPACT_ATOMS: atom_id res chain seq x y z
N MET A 1 0.37 4.22 -45.99
CA MET A 1 1.54 4.14 -45.09
C MET A 1 1.67 5.35 -44.15
N LYS A 2 1.80 6.60 -44.63
CA LYS A 2 1.94 7.79 -43.76
C LYS A 2 0.88 7.92 -42.66
N LYS A 3 -0.41 7.73 -42.98
CA LYS A 3 -1.51 7.81 -42.00
C LYS A 3 -1.44 6.75 -40.89
N ILE A 4 -0.97 5.54 -41.22
CA ILE A 4 -0.86 4.42 -40.26
C ILE A 4 0.27 4.69 -39.25
N VAL A 5 1.39 5.23 -39.73
CA VAL A 5 2.53 5.63 -38.87
C VAL A 5 2.13 6.73 -37.90
N THR A 6 1.36 7.72 -38.36
CA THR A 6 0.86 8.80 -37.49
C THR A 6 -0.04 8.26 -36.36
N ILE A 7 -0.93 7.31 -36.67
CA ILE A 7 -1.84 6.72 -35.67
C ILE A 7 -1.06 5.93 -34.62
N LEU A 8 -0.06 5.13 -35.04
CA LEU A 8 0.79 4.37 -34.11
C LEU A 8 1.57 5.29 -33.15
N CYS A 9 2.12 6.40 -33.65
CA CYS A 9 2.82 7.38 -32.80
C CYS A 9 1.88 8.00 -31.75
N LEU A 10 0.64 8.34 -32.11
CA LEU A 10 -0.33 8.91 -31.16
C LEU A 10 -0.69 7.93 -30.05
N LEU A 11 -0.89 6.65 -30.39
CA LEU A 11 -1.18 5.60 -29.41
C LEU A 11 -0.03 5.40 -28.41
N LEU A 12 1.22 5.43 -28.88
CA LEU A 12 2.40 5.33 -28.01
C LEU A 12 2.50 6.52 -27.06
N ILE A 13 2.29 7.75 -27.54
CA ILE A 13 2.34 8.95 -26.69
C ILE A 13 1.27 8.88 -25.60
N ILE A 14 0.04 8.49 -25.95
CA ILE A 14 -1.05 8.31 -24.99
C ILE A 14 -0.67 7.24 -23.97
N PHE A 15 -0.15 6.09 -24.40
CA PHE A 15 0.28 5.01 -23.52
C PHE A 15 1.36 5.47 -22.53
N PHE A 16 2.39 6.18 -22.99
CA PHE A 16 3.45 6.72 -22.12
C PHE A 16 2.91 7.78 -21.15
N ALA A 17 1.99 8.64 -21.59
CA ALA A 17 1.35 9.64 -20.73
C ALA A 17 0.53 8.98 -19.62
N TRP A 18 -0.26 7.95 -19.95
CA TRP A 18 -1.01 7.14 -18.98
C TRP A 18 -0.07 6.45 -17.99
N TYR A 19 1.04 5.88 -18.45
CA TYR A 19 2.02 5.25 -17.58
C TYR A 19 2.61 6.23 -16.56
N LYS A 20 3.04 7.42 -17.02
CA LYS A 20 3.61 8.46 -16.15
C LYS A 20 2.58 9.03 -15.17
N ALA A 21 1.35 9.27 -15.61
CA ALA A 21 0.27 9.73 -14.73
C ALA A 21 -0.02 8.71 -13.60
N ARG A 22 0.08 7.42 -13.91
CA ARG A 22 -0.13 6.33 -12.95
C ARG A 22 0.92 6.29 -11.84
N ASP A 23 2.17 6.62 -12.14
CA ASP A 23 3.24 6.64 -11.13
C ASP A 23 3.16 7.88 -10.25
N ILE A 24 2.80 9.03 -10.84
CA ILE A 24 2.55 10.28 -10.10
C ILE A 24 1.39 10.12 -9.12
N TYR A 25 0.29 9.49 -9.56
CA TYR A 25 -0.89 9.26 -8.69
C TYR A 25 -0.53 8.48 -7.41
N ILE A 26 0.30 7.46 -7.52
CA ILE A 26 0.69 6.61 -6.37
C ILE A 26 1.68 7.32 -5.47
N TYR A 27 2.61 8.07 -6.05
CA TYR A 27 3.50 8.90 -5.25
C TYR A 27 2.70 9.89 -4.39
N PHE A 28 1.65 10.49 -4.97
CA PHE A 28 0.77 11.40 -4.24
C PHE A 28 -0.06 10.69 -3.16
N SER A 29 -0.57 9.48 -3.42
CA SER A 29 -1.29 8.70 -2.41
C SER A 29 -0.38 8.32 -1.23
N TYR A 30 0.86 7.93 -1.50
CA TYR A 30 1.85 7.63 -0.46
C TYR A 30 2.18 8.86 0.40
N GLN A 31 2.39 10.02 -0.23
CA GLN A 31 2.60 11.29 0.48
C GLN A 31 1.44 11.62 1.42
N LYS A 32 0.20 11.42 0.96
CA LYS A 32 -1.00 11.66 1.77
C LYS A 32 -1.05 10.73 3.00
N ASP A 33 -0.84 9.44 2.80
CA ASP A 33 -0.93 8.47 3.91
C ASP A 33 0.19 8.65 4.95
N LYS A 34 1.38 9.07 4.51
CA LYS A 34 2.51 9.37 5.43
C LYS A 34 2.18 10.48 6.42
N GLN A 35 1.28 11.41 6.06
CA GLN A 35 0.86 12.49 6.93
C GLN A 35 -0.08 12.01 8.05
N GLU A 36 -0.79 10.89 7.85
CA GLU A 36 -1.77 10.35 8.81
C GLU A 36 -1.15 9.34 9.79
N LEU A 37 -0.01 8.74 9.46
CA LEU A 37 0.66 7.75 10.32
C LEU A 37 1.45 8.43 11.46
N PRO A 38 1.58 7.80 12.64
CA PRO A 38 2.45 8.27 13.71
C PRO A 38 3.89 8.40 13.21
N ALA A 39 4.62 9.40 13.71
CA ALA A 39 5.98 9.74 13.27
C ALA A 39 7.06 8.72 13.67
N THR A 40 6.69 7.49 14.02
CA THR A 40 7.66 6.44 14.36
C THR A 40 8.27 5.85 13.09
N ASP A 41 9.55 5.50 13.16
CA ASP A 41 10.24 4.87 12.02
C ASP A 41 9.62 3.51 11.66
N TYR A 42 9.02 2.81 12.63
CA TYR A 42 8.37 1.52 12.42
C TYR A 42 7.25 1.57 11.37
N TYR A 43 6.26 2.45 11.53
CA TYR A 43 5.14 2.53 10.58
C TYR A 43 5.58 3.10 9.23
N LYS A 44 6.60 3.97 9.23
CA LYS A 44 7.19 4.51 8.02
C LYS A 44 7.85 3.41 7.17
N TYR A 45 8.59 2.49 7.77
CA TYR A 45 9.18 1.36 7.04
C TYR A 45 8.11 0.39 6.53
N LEU A 46 7.09 0.09 7.33
CA LEU A 46 5.96 -0.74 6.86
C LEU A 46 5.18 -0.11 5.70
N GLY A 47 5.04 1.22 5.70
CA GLY A 47 4.42 1.93 4.57
C GLY A 47 5.24 1.83 3.28
N LEU A 48 6.57 1.82 3.38
CA LEU A 48 7.45 1.56 2.24
C LEU A 48 7.33 0.13 1.73
N ASP A 49 7.22 -0.85 2.63
CA ASP A 49 6.99 -2.24 2.25
C ASP A 49 5.65 -2.40 1.52
N CYS A 50 4.58 -1.76 2.02
CA CYS A 50 3.28 -1.72 1.33
C CYS A 50 3.38 -1.13 -0.08
N TYR A 51 4.20 -0.09 -0.27
CA TYR A 51 4.46 0.51 -1.58
C TYR A 51 5.16 -0.47 -2.54
N GLN A 52 6.10 -1.27 -2.05
CA GLN A 52 6.86 -2.23 -2.85
C GLN A 52 6.03 -3.45 -3.28
N GLN A 53 4.95 -3.79 -2.57
CA GLN A 53 4.08 -4.94 -2.88
C GLN A 53 3.22 -4.76 -4.16
N GLY A 54 3.17 -3.55 -4.72
CA GLY A 54 2.44 -3.27 -5.96
C GLY A 54 1.03 -2.72 -5.74
N LYS A 55 0.43 -2.24 -6.83
CA LYS A 55 -0.79 -1.40 -6.80
C LYS A 55 -2.03 -2.18 -6.34
N ASP A 56 -2.10 -3.46 -6.65
CA ASP A 56 -3.27 -4.30 -6.38
C ASP A 56 -3.38 -4.69 -4.90
N THR A 57 -2.27 -4.61 -4.16
CA THR A 57 -2.17 -4.93 -2.72
C THR A 57 -1.99 -3.68 -1.86
N TYR A 58 -1.45 -2.60 -2.42
CA TYR A 58 -1.13 -1.35 -1.73
C TYR A 58 -2.31 -0.80 -0.90
N GLY A 59 -3.50 -0.69 -1.50
CA GLY A 59 -4.66 -0.12 -0.81
C GLY A 59 -5.03 -0.90 0.45
N CYS A 60 -4.99 -2.23 0.39
CA CYS A 60 -5.28 -3.09 1.52
C CYS A 60 -4.16 -3.11 2.55
N CYS A 61 -2.91 -3.12 2.11
CA CYS A 61 -1.75 -3.01 2.99
C CYS A 61 -1.79 -1.70 3.78
N MET A 62 -1.99 -0.57 3.10
CA MET A 62 -2.09 0.74 3.74
C MET A 62 -3.30 0.84 4.67
N SER A 63 -4.46 0.30 4.30
CA SER A 63 -5.62 0.29 5.19
C SER A 63 -5.34 -0.50 6.46
N SER A 64 -4.72 -1.68 6.36
CA SER A 64 -4.34 -2.45 7.54
C SER A 64 -3.28 -1.74 8.38
N LEU A 65 -2.31 -1.06 7.75
CA LEU A 65 -1.29 -0.29 8.45
C LEU A 65 -1.89 0.88 9.22
N LYS A 66 -2.91 1.56 8.70
CA LYS A 66 -3.64 2.61 9.42
C LYS A 66 -4.32 2.07 10.68
N ASP A 67 -4.98 0.92 10.59
CA ASP A 67 -5.60 0.27 11.75
C ASP A 67 -4.57 -0.14 12.81
N ILE A 68 -3.43 -0.70 12.37
CA ILE A 68 -2.31 -1.07 13.24
C ILE A 68 -1.77 0.17 13.96
N ALA A 69 -1.52 1.24 13.21
CA ALA A 69 -0.96 2.48 13.73
C ALA A 69 -1.91 3.19 14.69
N ALA A 70 -3.21 3.24 14.38
CA ALA A 70 -4.22 3.84 15.25
C ALA A 70 -4.33 3.13 16.60
N GLY A 71 -4.16 1.81 16.63
CA GLY A 71 -4.18 1.01 17.86
C GLY A 71 -2.82 0.84 18.55
N ASN A 72 -1.75 1.43 18.02
CA ASN A 72 -0.37 1.18 18.44
C ASN A 72 0.02 -0.32 18.46
N TYR A 73 -0.51 -1.08 17.51
CA TYR A 73 -0.23 -2.51 17.37
C TYR A 73 1.05 -2.77 16.55
N LYS A 74 1.48 -4.03 16.55
CA LYS A 74 2.57 -4.52 15.71
C LYS A 74 2.07 -5.63 14.80
N VAL A 75 2.68 -5.70 13.62
CA VAL A 75 2.49 -6.82 12.68
C VAL A 75 2.76 -8.13 13.41
N ALA A 76 1.90 -9.11 13.16
CA ALA A 76 1.97 -10.41 13.79
C ALA A 76 3.29 -11.10 13.43
N PRO A 77 4.03 -11.65 14.42
CA PRO A 77 5.25 -12.38 14.13
C PRO A 77 4.92 -13.75 13.50
N PRO A 78 5.89 -14.39 12.84
CA PRO A 78 5.65 -15.65 12.12
C PRO A 78 5.25 -16.80 13.05
N GLU A 79 5.62 -16.74 14.33
CA GLU A 79 5.24 -17.72 15.36
C GLU A 79 3.78 -17.57 15.83
N GLY A 80 3.09 -16.50 15.42
CA GLY A 80 1.72 -16.21 15.82
C GLY A 80 1.62 -15.16 16.93
N CYS A 81 0.40 -14.87 17.39
CA CYS A 81 0.19 -13.82 18.39
C CYS A 81 0.61 -14.28 19.80
N PRO A 82 1.23 -13.39 20.60
CA PRO A 82 1.59 -13.70 21.98
C PRO A 82 0.35 -13.98 22.83
N ILE A 83 0.55 -14.69 23.95
CA ILE A 83 -0.53 -15.04 24.89
C ILE A 83 -1.27 -13.78 25.34
N GLY A 84 -2.61 -13.83 25.33
CA GLY A 84 -3.47 -12.69 25.67
C GLY A 84 -3.71 -11.72 24.51
N SER A 85 -3.39 -12.13 23.28
CA SER A 85 -3.69 -11.35 22.08
C SER A 85 -4.23 -12.24 20.96
N GLU A 86 -5.18 -11.70 20.22
CA GLU A 86 -5.83 -12.36 19.09
C GLU A 86 -5.30 -11.81 17.75
N PRO A 87 -5.17 -12.66 16.72
CA PRO A 87 -4.80 -12.21 15.38
C PRO A 87 -5.95 -11.47 14.70
N LYS A 88 -5.63 -10.35 14.07
CA LYS A 88 -6.54 -9.58 13.23
C LYS A 88 -5.95 -9.35 11.84
N THR A 89 -6.84 -9.32 10.85
CA THR A 89 -6.52 -9.04 9.44
C THR A 89 -7.74 -8.46 8.76
N LEU A 90 -7.54 -7.65 7.73
CA LEU A 90 -8.61 -7.26 6.81
C LEU A 90 -8.90 -8.40 5.84
N ARG A 91 -10.11 -8.40 5.29
CA ARG A 91 -10.59 -9.40 4.32
C ARG A 91 -10.21 -9.02 2.89
N CYS A 92 -8.92 -8.76 2.64
CA CYS A 92 -8.44 -8.48 1.31
C CYS A 92 -6.96 -8.82 1.13
N LEU A 93 -6.59 -9.03 -0.14
CA LEU A 93 -5.23 -9.41 -0.52
C LEU A 93 -4.25 -8.26 -0.21
N GLY A 94 -3.10 -8.59 0.35
CA GLY A 94 -2.11 -7.60 0.76
C GLY A 94 -2.38 -6.95 2.13
N SER A 95 -3.44 -7.34 2.84
CA SER A 95 -3.61 -6.94 4.24
C SER A 95 -2.47 -7.48 5.09
N LEU A 96 -1.91 -6.62 5.93
CA LEU A 96 -1.06 -7.03 7.04
C LEU A 96 -1.92 -7.76 8.08
N LYS A 97 -1.28 -8.68 8.79
CA LYS A 97 -1.84 -9.33 9.99
C LYS A 97 -1.20 -8.70 11.21
N TRP A 98 -1.96 -8.49 12.26
CA TRP A 98 -1.45 -7.92 13.52
C TRP A 98 -2.10 -8.59 14.72
N CYS A 99 -1.49 -8.39 15.88
CA CYS A 99 -2.04 -8.89 17.14
C CYS A 99 -2.69 -7.72 17.90
N GLN A 100 -3.90 -7.95 18.40
CA GLN A 100 -4.61 -7.01 19.27
C GLN A 100 -4.99 -7.71 20.59
N PRO A 101 -5.19 -6.97 21.69
CA PRO A 101 -5.62 -7.58 22.95
C PRO A 101 -6.93 -8.36 22.80
N GLU A 102 -7.04 -9.50 23.51
CA GLU A 102 -8.30 -10.22 23.64
C GLU A 102 -9.36 -9.34 24.33
N LYS A 103 -10.59 -9.41 23.86
CA LYS A 103 -11.73 -8.67 24.42
C LYS A 103 -12.32 -9.34 25.65
#